data_AF-A0A327ZRQ9-F1
#
_entry.id   AF-A0A327ZRQ9-F1
#
_cell.length_a   1.000
_cell.length_b   1.000
_cell.length_c   1.000
_cell.angle_alpha   90.00
_cell.angle_beta   90.00
_cell.angle_gamma   90.00
#
_symmetry.space_group_name_H-M   'P 1'
#
loop_
_entity.id
_entity.type
_entity.pdbx_description
1 polymer ?
#
loop_
_entity_poly.entity_id
_entity_poly.type
_entity_poly.pdbx_seq_one_letter_code
_entity_poly.pdbx_strand_id
1 'polypeptide(L)'
;MRLLHIDTSNQPLSVAITEGNEVLAEFNSGMRINHSITMMSQIESLLEYTKLEMKDIEGIVVAKGPGSYTGLRIGVTAAKTLAYTLNIPLYAVSSLAAIAATVRMHEFLLIPVIDARRNHVYAGIYRYKGVKLELVEDDTYISIDELNQKLKEQHLPYLFIGMDAEKLAEQLKGPSYYCIPRSAEMRRLINESYLVNAHTFEPTYLRISEAERNWQNNQA
;
A
#
# COMPACT_ATOMS: atom_id res chain seq x y z
N MET A 1 -11.51 10.43 -15.83
CA MET A 1 -11.42 10.29 -14.37
C MET A 1 -10.02 10.62 -13.92
N ARG A 2 -9.89 11.80 -13.30
CA ARG A 2 -8.73 12.29 -12.56
C ARG A 2 -8.77 11.76 -11.14
N LEU A 3 -7.75 11.03 -10.74
CA LEU A 3 -7.66 10.40 -9.43
C LEU A 3 -6.45 10.91 -8.66
N LEU A 4 -6.65 11.22 -7.38
CA LEU A 4 -5.59 11.45 -6.42
C LEU A 4 -5.29 10.15 -5.66
N HIS A 5 -4.04 9.69 -5.73
CA HIS A 5 -3.56 8.48 -5.07
C HIS A 5 -2.72 8.85 -3.85
N ILE A 6 -2.91 8.14 -2.73
CA ILE A 6 -2.24 8.39 -1.46
C ILE A 6 -1.78 7.07 -0.85
N ASP A 7 -0.49 6.97 -0.56
CA ASP A 7 0.09 5.89 0.23
C ASP A 7 1.04 6.45 1.30
N THR A 8 0.62 6.30 2.55
CA THR A 8 1.38 6.60 3.77
C THR A 8 1.51 5.36 4.66
N SER A 9 1.26 4.18 4.09
CA SER A 9 1.08 2.94 4.84
C SER A 9 2.35 2.44 5.49
N ASN A 10 3.53 2.77 4.96
CA ASN A 10 4.81 2.38 5.54
C ASN A 10 5.78 3.59 5.61
N GLN A 11 7.09 3.35 5.74
CA GLN A 11 8.10 4.41 5.73
C GLN A 11 8.02 5.31 4.49
N PRO A 12 7.86 4.77 3.25
CA PRO A 12 7.75 5.62 2.08
C PRO A 12 6.48 6.48 2.09
N LEU A 13 6.58 7.69 1.55
CA LEU A 13 5.44 8.50 1.14
C LEU A 13 5.29 8.42 -0.37
N SER A 14 4.09 8.13 -0.83
CA SER A 14 3.74 8.26 -2.24
C SER A 14 2.42 9.00 -2.41
N VAL A 15 2.41 10.01 -3.27
CA VAL A 15 1.20 10.68 -3.74
C VAL A 15 1.27 10.87 -5.25
N ALA A 16 0.14 10.76 -5.94
CA ALA A 16 0.12 10.91 -7.40
C ALA A 16 -1.24 11.41 -7.91
N ILE A 17 -1.23 12.04 -9.08
CA ILE A 17 -2.43 12.36 -9.84
C ILE A 17 -2.38 11.60 -11.16
N THR A 18 -3.45 10.86 -11.48
CA THR A 18 -3.58 10.16 -12.76
C THR A 18 -4.83 10.62 -13.51
N GLU A 19 -4.78 10.67 -14.83
CA GLU A 19 -5.96 10.83 -15.68
C GLU A 19 -6.09 9.62 -16.61
N GLY A 20 -7.18 8.86 -16.46
CA GLY A 20 -7.33 7.60 -17.18
C GLY A 20 -6.24 6.60 -16.74
N ASN A 21 -5.36 6.20 -17.65
CA ASN A 21 -4.21 5.33 -17.37
C ASN A 21 -2.87 6.09 -17.33
N GLU A 22 -2.90 7.40 -17.53
CA GLU A 22 -1.71 8.26 -17.56
C GLU A 22 -1.42 8.82 -16.17
N VAL A 23 -0.14 8.86 -15.81
CA VAL A 23 0.32 9.52 -14.59
C VAL A 23 0.65 10.97 -14.95
N LEU A 24 -0.14 11.92 -14.45
CA LEU A 24 0.07 13.34 -14.72
C LEU A 24 1.24 13.88 -13.90
N ALA A 25 1.29 13.52 -12.61
CA ALA A 25 2.37 13.86 -11.71
C ALA A 25 2.41 12.89 -10.52
N GLU A 26 3.60 12.66 -9.96
CA GLU A 26 3.77 11.84 -8.77
C GLU A 26 4.95 12.32 -7.91
N PHE A 27 4.85 12.09 -6.62
CA PHE A 27 5.94 12.21 -5.66
C PHE A 27 6.10 10.87 -4.94
N ASN A 28 7.33 10.35 -4.92
CA ASN A 28 7.67 9.10 -4.26
C ASN A 28 8.96 9.30 -3.45
N SER A 29 8.91 9.08 -2.15
CA SER A 29 10.09 9.18 -1.28
C SER A 29 10.20 7.96 -0.38
N GLY A 30 11.34 7.27 -0.44
CA GLY A 30 11.69 6.20 0.49
C GLY A 30 12.25 6.71 1.83
N MET A 31 12.41 8.02 2.00
CA MET A 31 12.98 8.59 3.21
C MET A 31 11.98 8.53 4.37
N ARG A 32 12.50 8.40 5.59
CA ARG A 32 11.68 8.56 6.79
C ARG A 32 11.36 10.03 6.98
N ILE A 33 10.11 10.41 6.69
CA ILE A 33 9.62 11.79 6.74
C ILE A 33 8.38 11.92 7.62
N ASN A 34 7.99 13.16 7.93
CA ASN A 34 6.76 13.44 8.65
C ASN A 34 5.57 13.43 7.66
N HIS A 35 4.90 12.28 7.56
CA HIS A 35 3.80 12.06 6.62
C HIS A 35 2.70 13.12 6.70
N SER A 36 2.30 13.57 7.90
CA SER A 36 1.20 14.53 8.02
C SER A 36 1.52 15.91 7.45
N ILE A 37 2.79 16.33 7.53
CA ILE A 37 3.24 17.62 6.98
C ILE A 37 3.54 17.49 5.49
N THR A 38 4.30 16.46 5.11
CA THR A 38 4.80 16.34 3.74
C THR A 38 3.69 15.94 2.77
N MET A 39 2.76 15.06 3.14
CA MET A 39 1.71 14.58 2.23
C MET A 39 0.88 15.72 1.64
N MET A 40 0.31 16.60 2.48
CA MET A 40 -0.54 17.70 1.99
C MET A 40 0.25 18.70 1.15
N SER A 41 1.47 19.04 1.58
CA SER A 41 2.35 19.92 0.79
C SER A 41 2.69 19.33 -0.58
N GLN A 42 2.90 18.01 -0.68
CA GLN A 42 3.13 17.37 -1.96
C GLN A 42 1.87 17.31 -2.82
N ILE A 43 0.69 17.07 -2.23
CA ILE A 43 -0.58 17.14 -2.97
C ILE A 43 -0.78 18.55 -3.57
N GLU A 44 -0.54 19.60 -2.79
CA GLU A 44 -0.60 20.99 -3.26
C GLU A 44 0.38 21.23 -4.41
N SER A 45 1.63 20.77 -4.28
CA SER A 45 2.63 20.88 -5.34
C SER A 45 2.21 20.15 -6.62
N LEU A 46 1.68 18.93 -6.52
CA LEU A 46 1.22 18.16 -7.69
C LEU A 46 0.05 18.86 -8.39
N LEU A 47 -0.90 19.42 -7.65
CA LEU A 47 -2.00 20.22 -8.21
C LEU A 47 -1.48 21.45 -8.95
N GLU A 48 -0.52 22.17 -8.37
CA GLU A 48 0.12 23.33 -9.01
C GLU A 48 0.83 22.94 -10.31
N TYR A 49 1.66 21.89 -10.29
CA TYR A 49 2.38 21.41 -11.48
C TYR A 49 1.44 20.95 -12.60
N THR A 50 0.32 20.32 -12.25
CA THR A 50 -0.67 19.85 -13.21
C THR A 50 -1.67 20.93 -13.61
N LYS A 51 -1.60 22.13 -12.99
CA LYS A 51 -2.56 23.23 -13.17
C LYS A 51 -4.00 22.80 -12.90
N LEU A 52 -4.17 21.89 -11.95
CA LEU A 52 -5.47 21.40 -11.49
C LEU A 52 -5.80 22.02 -10.14
N GLU A 53 -7.09 22.13 -9.84
CA GLU A 53 -7.57 22.44 -8.51
C GLU A 53 -8.07 21.19 -7.80
N MET A 54 -8.27 21.22 -6.48
CA MET A 54 -8.80 20.05 -5.76
C MET A 54 -10.19 19.62 -6.27
N LYS A 55 -11.00 20.57 -6.76
CA LYS A 55 -12.32 20.32 -7.37
C LYS A 55 -12.25 19.54 -8.70
N ASP A 56 -11.07 19.50 -9.32
CA ASP A 56 -10.80 18.76 -10.54
C ASP A 56 -10.54 17.27 -10.29
N ILE A 57 -10.40 16.86 -9.03
CA ILE A 57 -10.22 15.47 -8.67
C ILE A 57 -11.58 14.79 -8.61
N GLU A 58 -11.72 13.70 -9.36
CA GLU A 58 -12.98 12.96 -9.54
C GLU A 58 -13.05 11.70 -8.66
N GLY A 59 -11.97 11.37 -7.94
CA GLY A 59 -11.93 10.28 -6.97
C GLY A 59 -10.61 10.20 -6.22
N ILE A 60 -10.64 9.55 -5.05
CA ILE A 60 -9.46 9.34 -4.21
C ILE A 60 -9.14 7.85 -4.13
N VAL A 61 -7.87 7.48 -4.24
CA VAL A 61 -7.36 6.12 -4.06
C VAL A 61 -6.39 6.12 -2.89
N VAL A 62 -6.59 5.24 -1.91
CA VAL A 62 -5.74 5.19 -0.71
C VAL A 62 -5.29 3.79 -0.38
N ALA A 63 -4.03 3.65 0.02
CA ALA A 63 -3.52 2.42 0.61
C ALA A 63 -4.14 2.21 2.01
N LYS A 64 -4.82 1.09 2.22
CA LYS A 64 -5.63 0.83 3.42
C LYS A 64 -4.92 0.05 4.50
N GLY A 65 -3.72 -0.45 4.25
CA GLY A 65 -3.04 -1.42 5.12
C GLY A 65 -2.83 -2.76 4.41
N PRO A 66 -2.03 -3.65 5.00
CA PRO A 66 -1.36 -3.51 6.31
C PRO A 66 -0.19 -2.50 6.31
N GLY A 67 0.29 -2.11 7.50
CA GLY A 67 1.38 -1.13 7.61
C GLY A 67 1.48 -0.44 8.99
N SER A 68 2.17 0.70 9.01
CA SER A 68 2.34 1.59 10.15
C SER A 68 1.01 2.16 10.63
N TYR A 69 0.66 1.93 11.89
CA TYR A 69 -0.59 2.40 12.50
C TYR A 69 -0.79 3.92 12.32
N THR A 70 0.25 4.71 12.65
CA THR A 70 0.21 6.18 12.49
C THR A 70 0.11 6.58 11.03
N GLY A 71 0.90 5.94 10.16
CA GLY A 71 0.93 6.25 8.73
C GLY A 71 -0.42 5.99 8.07
N LEU A 72 -1.02 4.83 8.33
CA LEU A 72 -2.34 4.46 7.82
C LEU A 72 -3.43 5.44 8.24
N ARG A 73 -3.46 5.83 9.52
CA ARG A 73 -4.45 6.80 10.00
C ARG A 73 -4.30 8.17 9.32
N ILE A 74 -3.08 8.63 9.07
CA ILE A 74 -2.85 9.90 8.36
C ILE A 74 -3.44 9.85 6.94
N GLY A 75 -3.05 8.88 6.13
CA GLY A 75 -3.47 8.78 4.73
C GLY A 75 -4.96 8.49 4.59
N VAL A 76 -5.49 7.51 5.33
CA VAL A 76 -6.91 7.15 5.27
C VAL A 76 -7.81 8.28 5.77
N THR A 77 -7.43 8.98 6.84
CA THR A 77 -8.25 10.11 7.34
C THR A 77 -8.28 11.25 6.33
N ALA A 78 -7.14 11.62 5.76
CA ALA A 78 -7.08 12.65 4.72
C ALA A 78 -7.90 12.24 3.48
N ALA A 79 -7.71 11.02 2.98
CA ALA A 79 -8.41 10.51 1.82
C ALA A 79 -9.94 10.49 2.01
N LYS A 80 -10.42 9.97 3.14
CA LYS A 80 -11.85 9.98 3.49
C LYS A 80 -12.41 11.39 3.60
N THR A 81 -11.67 12.29 4.25
CA THR A 81 -12.11 13.69 4.45
C THR A 81 -12.23 14.41 3.12
N LEU A 82 -11.25 14.26 2.23
CA LEU A 82 -11.27 14.81 0.87
C LEU A 82 -12.42 14.23 0.06
N ALA A 83 -12.54 12.90 0.01
CA ALA A 83 -13.60 12.22 -0.73
C ALA A 83 -15.00 12.65 -0.26
N TYR A 84 -15.19 12.75 1.06
CA TYR A 84 -16.44 13.22 1.65
C TYR A 84 -16.73 14.69 1.31
N THR A 85 -15.75 15.57 1.49
CA THR A 85 -15.92 17.02 1.28
C THR A 85 -16.23 17.36 -0.17
N LEU A 86 -15.62 16.63 -1.11
CA LEU A 86 -15.81 16.82 -2.55
C LEU A 86 -16.98 15.99 -3.10
N ASN A 87 -17.58 15.12 -2.29
CA ASN A 87 -18.62 14.17 -2.70
C ASN A 87 -18.19 13.30 -3.90
N ILE A 88 -16.99 12.74 -3.82
CA ILE A 88 -16.36 11.89 -4.86
C ILE A 88 -16.05 10.49 -4.32
N PRO A 89 -15.95 9.46 -5.19
CA PRO A 89 -15.65 8.10 -4.77
C PRO A 89 -14.30 7.96 -4.07
N LEU A 90 -14.26 7.05 -3.08
CA LEU A 90 -13.05 6.61 -2.40
C LEU A 90 -12.80 5.13 -2.72
N TYR A 91 -11.58 4.83 -3.17
CA TYR A 91 -11.10 3.48 -3.44
C TYR A 91 -10.02 3.08 -2.43
N ALA A 92 -10.12 1.87 -1.88
CA ALA A 92 -9.22 1.39 -0.84
C ALA A 92 -8.43 0.16 -1.31
N VAL A 93 -7.11 0.30 -1.42
CA VAL A 93 -6.21 -0.70 -1.99
C VAL A 93 -5.31 -1.27 -0.90
N SER A 94 -5.04 -2.58 -0.92
CA SER A 94 -4.05 -3.16 -0.01
C SER A 94 -2.68 -2.51 -0.22
N SER A 95 -1.98 -2.19 0.87
CA SER A 95 -0.61 -1.67 0.80
C SER A 95 0.35 -2.68 0.16
N LEU A 96 0.12 -3.98 0.37
CA LEU A 96 0.91 -5.05 -0.22
C LEU A 96 0.63 -5.17 -1.72
N ALA A 97 -0.64 -5.06 -2.12
CA ALA A 97 -1.01 -4.97 -3.53
C ALA A 97 -0.41 -3.72 -4.20
N ALA A 98 -0.34 -2.59 -3.49
CA ALA A 98 0.28 -1.37 -3.99
C ALA A 98 1.79 -1.54 -4.23
N ILE A 99 2.51 -2.23 -3.35
CA ILE A 99 3.93 -2.60 -3.56
C ILE A 99 4.06 -3.55 -4.75
N ALA A 100 3.25 -4.60 -4.81
CA ALA A 100 3.25 -5.57 -5.90
C ALA A 100 2.93 -4.94 -7.27
N ALA A 101 2.08 -3.91 -7.28
CA ALA A 101 1.79 -3.12 -8.45
C ALA A 101 2.95 -2.20 -8.89
N THR A 102 4.04 -2.04 -8.14
CA THR A 102 5.23 -1.31 -8.63
C THR A 102 6.11 -2.18 -9.54
N VAL A 103 6.07 -3.50 -9.38
CA VAL A 103 6.94 -4.44 -10.10
C VAL A 103 6.17 -5.07 -11.28
N ARG A 104 6.82 -5.28 -12.43
CA ARG A 104 6.22 -5.88 -13.65
C ARG A 104 6.94 -7.15 -14.10
N MET A 105 7.21 -8.04 -13.16
CA MET A 105 7.83 -9.34 -13.44
C MET A 105 6.75 -10.43 -13.49
N HIS A 106 6.49 -10.95 -14.69
CA HIS A 106 5.35 -11.85 -14.94
C HIS A 106 5.69 -13.33 -14.65
N GLU A 107 6.98 -13.66 -14.59
CA GLU A 107 7.49 -15.02 -14.39
C GLU A 107 7.55 -15.43 -12.91
N PHE A 108 7.33 -14.48 -11.99
CA PHE A 108 7.48 -14.68 -10.56
C PHE A 108 6.16 -14.51 -9.80
N LEU A 109 6.01 -15.27 -8.73
CA LEU A 109 5.17 -14.86 -7.61
C LEU A 109 5.83 -13.64 -6.93
N LEU A 110 5.07 -12.56 -6.80
CA LEU A 110 5.51 -11.34 -6.15
C LEU A 110 5.09 -11.38 -4.69
N ILE A 111 6.09 -11.33 -3.79
CA ILE A 111 5.89 -11.42 -2.35
C ILE A 111 6.25 -10.05 -1.73
N PRO A 112 5.31 -9.08 -1.72
CA PRO A 112 5.53 -7.83 -1.03
C PRO A 112 5.76 -8.07 0.46
N VAL A 113 6.78 -7.44 1.03
CA VAL A 113 7.15 -7.58 2.44
C VAL A 113 7.14 -6.21 3.11
N ILE A 114 6.42 -6.12 4.21
CA ILE A 114 6.49 -5.01 5.17
C ILE A 114 6.94 -5.59 6.52
N ASP A 115 7.98 -5.04 7.11
CA ASP A 115 8.49 -5.49 8.42
C ASP A 115 7.46 -5.24 9.52
N ALA A 116 6.97 -6.32 10.14
CA ALA A 116 6.03 -6.26 11.26
C ALA A 116 6.72 -6.44 12.63
N ARG A 117 8.06 -6.41 12.66
CA ARG A 117 8.97 -6.59 13.81
C ARG A 117 8.95 -8.00 14.40
N ARG A 118 9.98 -8.33 15.20
CA ARG A 118 10.11 -9.60 15.93
C ARG A 118 10.03 -10.83 15.01
N ASN A 119 10.78 -10.81 13.90
CA ASN A 119 10.80 -11.88 12.88
C ASN A 119 9.43 -12.20 12.26
N HIS A 120 8.53 -11.22 12.24
CA HIS A 120 7.26 -11.30 11.53
C HIS A 120 7.17 -10.21 10.48
N VAL A 121 6.40 -10.51 9.44
CA VAL A 121 6.16 -9.62 8.33
C VAL A 121 4.68 -9.59 8.00
N TYR A 122 4.25 -8.50 7.36
CA TYR A 122 3.06 -8.56 6.53
C TYR A 122 3.49 -8.98 5.14
N ALA A 123 2.83 -10.01 4.62
CA ALA A 123 3.07 -10.51 3.27
C ALA A 123 1.77 -11.00 2.65
N GLY A 124 1.73 -10.99 1.32
CA GLY A 124 0.69 -11.62 0.51
C GLY A 124 1.37 -12.24 -0.71
N ILE A 125 0.65 -13.07 -1.45
CA ILE A 125 1.21 -13.69 -2.68
C ILE A 125 0.44 -13.16 -3.87
N TYR A 126 1.16 -12.53 -4.79
CA TYR A 126 0.58 -11.91 -5.98
C TYR A 126 1.23 -12.46 -7.25
N ARG A 127 0.53 -12.40 -8.38
CA ARG A 127 1.10 -12.75 -9.68
C ARG A 127 0.42 -11.97 -10.80
N TYR A 128 1.15 -11.67 -11.87
CA TYR A 128 0.53 -11.18 -13.09
C TYR A 128 -0.08 -12.31 -13.91
N LYS A 129 -1.34 -12.16 -14.31
CA LYS A 129 -1.99 -12.94 -15.36
C LYS A 129 -2.30 -12.02 -16.53
N GLY A 130 -1.40 -12.01 -17.52
CA GLY A 130 -1.36 -10.95 -18.52
C GLY A 130 -1.10 -9.60 -17.84
N VAL A 131 -1.92 -8.59 -18.11
CA VAL A 131 -1.76 -7.24 -17.53
C VAL A 131 -2.36 -7.08 -16.13
N LYS A 132 -3.10 -8.07 -15.63
CA LYS A 132 -3.80 -8.00 -14.35
C LYS A 132 -2.95 -8.60 -13.23
N LEU A 133 -2.79 -7.85 -12.14
CA LEU A 133 -2.25 -8.37 -10.90
C LEU A 133 -3.36 -9.13 -10.15
N GLU A 134 -3.15 -10.42 -9.91
CA GLU A 134 -4.05 -11.28 -9.16
C GLU A 134 -3.48 -11.58 -7.78
N LEU A 135 -4.36 -11.56 -6.78
CA LEU A 135 -4.08 -12.08 -5.44
C LEU A 135 -4.16 -13.61 -5.51
N VAL A 136 -3.05 -14.27 -5.20
CA VAL A 136 -2.94 -15.73 -5.13
C VAL A 136 -3.24 -16.20 -3.71
N GLU A 137 -2.68 -15.51 -2.72
CA GLU A 137 -2.97 -15.74 -1.30
C GLU A 137 -3.11 -14.42 -0.55
N ASP A 138 -4.08 -14.38 0.36
CA ASP A 138 -4.45 -13.19 1.11
C ASP A 138 -3.29 -12.56 1.90
N ASP A 139 -3.40 -11.25 2.07
CA ASP A 139 -2.51 -10.51 2.96
C ASP A 139 -2.62 -11.04 4.39
N THR A 140 -1.47 -11.36 4.98
CA THR A 140 -1.41 -11.96 6.31
C THR A 140 -0.26 -11.40 7.15
N TYR A 141 -0.39 -11.55 8.46
CA TYR A 141 0.70 -11.40 9.42
C TYR A 141 1.28 -12.78 9.70
N ILE A 142 2.56 -13.00 9.34
CA ILE A 142 3.19 -14.32 9.37
C ILE A 142 4.64 -14.21 9.86
N SER A 143 5.16 -15.26 10.49
CA SER A 143 6.59 -15.30 10.79
C SER A 143 7.42 -15.49 9.51
N ILE A 144 8.65 -14.98 9.50
CA ILE A 144 9.55 -15.13 8.34
C ILE A 144 9.85 -16.60 8.05
N ASP A 145 9.98 -17.43 9.10
CA ASP A 145 10.24 -18.86 8.95
C ASP A 145 9.05 -19.60 8.30
N GLU A 146 7.82 -19.34 8.74
CA GLU A 146 6.62 -19.91 8.13
C GLU A 146 6.44 -19.43 6.68
N LEU A 147 6.72 -18.16 6.40
CA LEU A 147 6.68 -17.62 5.03
C LEU A 147 7.67 -18.34 4.11
N ASN A 148 8.91 -18.53 4.57
CA ASN A 148 9.93 -19.27 3.83
C ASN A 148 9.53 -20.73 3.57
N GLN A 149 8.97 -21.41 4.58
CA GLN A 149 8.49 -22.79 4.41
C GLN A 149 7.36 -22.85 3.38
N LYS A 150 6.39 -21.96 3.50
CA LYS A 150 5.23 -21.88 2.61
C LYS A 150 5.64 -21.66 1.15
N LEU A 151 6.59 -20.76 0.89
CA LEU A 151 7.07 -20.49 -0.46
C LEU A 151 7.87 -21.65 -1.06
N LYS A 152 8.58 -22.41 -0.22
CA LYS A 152 9.27 -23.63 -0.65
C LYS A 152 8.29 -24.68 -1.18
N GLU A 153 7.08 -24.75 -0.63
CA GLU A 153 6.03 -25.71 -1.04
C GLU A 153 5.32 -25.31 -2.35
N GLN A 154 5.37 -24.04 -2.76
CA GLN A 154 4.69 -23.52 -3.96
C GLN A 154 5.35 -23.97 -5.29
N HIS A 155 6.60 -24.44 -5.27
CA HIS A 155 7.36 -24.91 -6.46
C HIS A 155 7.37 -23.96 -7.68
N LEU A 156 7.05 -22.67 -7.48
CA LEU A 156 7.09 -21.63 -8.51
C LEU A 156 8.20 -20.63 -8.18
N PRO A 157 8.83 -20.00 -9.20
CA PRO A 157 9.73 -18.89 -8.97
C PRO A 157 9.01 -17.77 -8.20
N TYR A 158 9.61 -17.28 -7.12
CA TYR A 158 9.09 -16.17 -6.34
C TYR A 158 10.18 -15.10 -6.13
N LEU A 159 9.73 -13.87 -5.89
CA LEU A 159 10.58 -12.72 -5.63
C LEU A 159 10.02 -11.93 -4.44
N PHE A 160 10.81 -11.76 -3.40
CA PHE A 160 10.47 -10.83 -2.33
C PHE A 160 10.66 -9.40 -2.82
N ILE A 161 9.67 -8.55 -2.60
CA ILE A 161 9.69 -7.17 -3.11
C ILE A 161 9.37 -6.17 -2.00
N GLY A 162 9.95 -4.97 -2.13
CA GLY A 162 9.74 -3.88 -1.19
C GLY A 162 11.01 -3.49 -0.45
N MET A 163 11.01 -2.30 0.13
CA MET A 163 12.13 -1.78 0.91
C MET A 163 12.52 -2.71 2.06
N ASP A 164 11.54 -3.28 2.76
CA ASP A 164 11.80 -4.14 3.91
C ASP A 164 12.23 -5.55 3.48
N ALA A 165 11.90 -6.00 2.25
CA ALA A 165 12.45 -7.24 1.69
C ALA A 165 13.98 -7.18 1.55
N GLU A 166 14.52 -6.02 1.15
CA GLU A 166 15.97 -5.81 1.06
C GLU A 166 16.61 -5.81 2.46
N LYS A 167 15.99 -5.14 3.44
CA LYS A 167 16.49 -5.10 4.83
C LYS A 167 16.49 -6.47 5.50
N LEU A 168 15.54 -7.32 5.13
CA LEU A 168 15.35 -8.66 5.70
C LEU A 168 15.96 -9.76 4.80
N ALA A 169 16.75 -9.41 3.78
CA ALA A 169 17.22 -10.35 2.76
C ALA A 169 18.00 -11.56 3.33
N GLU A 170 18.73 -11.40 4.44
CA GLU A 170 19.43 -12.52 5.08
C GLU A 170 18.47 -13.55 5.72
N GLN A 171 17.29 -13.10 6.14
CA GLN A 171 16.27 -13.94 6.77
C GLN A 171 15.29 -14.52 5.73
N LEU A 172 15.05 -13.78 4.65
CA LEU A 172 14.22 -14.19 3.52
C LEU A 172 15.02 -15.14 2.63
N LYS A 173 14.64 -16.41 2.59
CA LYS A 173 15.38 -17.47 1.86
C LYS A 173 15.02 -17.45 0.38
N GLY A 174 15.32 -16.37 -0.32
CA GLY A 174 15.04 -16.20 -1.75
C GLY A 174 15.55 -14.86 -2.30
N PRO A 175 15.37 -14.60 -3.61
CA PRO A 175 15.79 -13.34 -4.18
C PRO A 175 14.91 -12.20 -3.65
N SER A 176 15.54 -11.05 -3.42
CA SER A 176 14.89 -9.80 -3.02
C SER A 176 15.07 -8.74 -4.11
N TYR A 177 14.07 -7.88 -4.25
CA TYR A 177 14.12 -6.72 -5.13
C TYR A 177 13.62 -5.48 -4.38
N TYR A 178 14.52 -4.52 -4.19
CA TYR A 178 14.19 -3.24 -3.61
C TYR A 178 13.23 -2.45 -4.50
N CYS A 179 12.08 -2.09 -3.94
CA CYS A 179 11.18 -1.09 -4.50
C CYS A 179 10.43 -0.36 -3.39
N ILE A 180 9.91 0.82 -3.70
CA ILE A 180 8.96 1.54 -2.84
C ILE A 180 7.58 1.52 -3.51
N PRO A 181 6.49 1.64 -2.73
CA PRO A 181 5.16 1.82 -3.31
C PRO A 181 5.14 3.04 -4.24
N ARG A 182 4.54 2.89 -5.41
CA ARG A 182 4.18 3.98 -6.31
C ARG A 182 2.67 4.05 -6.38
N SER A 183 2.08 4.98 -5.65
CA SER A 183 0.63 5.10 -5.48
C SER A 183 -0.12 5.21 -6.81
N ALA A 184 0.47 5.82 -7.85
CA ALA A 184 -0.09 5.86 -9.20
C ALA A 184 -0.38 4.47 -9.78
N GLU A 185 0.40 3.45 -9.42
CA GLU A 185 0.22 2.07 -9.88
C GLU A 185 -1.06 1.43 -9.36
N MET A 186 -1.61 1.93 -8.25
CA MET A 186 -2.91 1.49 -7.72
C MET A 186 -4.04 1.73 -8.71
N ARG A 187 -3.89 2.69 -9.64
CA ARG A 187 -4.86 2.94 -10.70
C ARG A 187 -5.21 1.69 -11.49
N ARG A 188 -4.23 0.79 -11.71
CA ARG A 188 -4.41 -0.43 -12.51
C ARG A 188 -5.10 -1.56 -11.73
N LEU A 189 -5.17 -1.44 -10.41
CA LEU A 189 -5.81 -2.42 -9.53
C LEU A 189 -7.30 -2.15 -9.37
N ILE A 190 -7.67 -0.88 -9.29
CA ILE A 190 -9.01 -0.48 -8.88
C ILE A 190 -10.07 -0.71 -9.97
N ASN A 191 -11.22 -1.13 -9.50
CA ASN A 191 -12.50 -1.16 -10.20
C ASN A 191 -13.60 -0.94 -9.14
N GLU A 192 -14.88 -1.10 -9.48
CA GLU A 192 -16.00 -0.91 -8.54
C GLU A 192 -15.87 -1.74 -7.25
N SER A 193 -15.23 -2.90 -7.27
CA SER A 193 -15.01 -3.74 -6.09
C SER A 193 -14.09 -3.12 -5.03
N TYR A 194 -13.37 -2.05 -5.37
CA TYR A 194 -12.48 -1.33 -4.46
C TYR A 194 -13.15 -0.10 -3.82
N LEU A 195 -14.37 0.25 -4.24
CA LEU A 195 -15.12 1.36 -3.66
C LEU A 195 -15.43 1.08 -2.19
N VAL A 196 -15.24 2.11 -1.37
CA VAL A 196 -15.57 2.08 0.05
C VAL A 196 -16.37 3.32 0.43
N ASN A 197 -17.20 3.19 1.46
CA ASN A 197 -17.96 4.32 1.97
C ASN A 197 -17.04 5.25 2.78
N ALA A 198 -16.87 6.49 2.30
CA ALA A 198 -15.98 7.47 2.93
C ALA A 198 -16.38 7.85 4.37
N HIS A 199 -17.60 7.56 4.84
CA HIS A 199 -17.97 7.78 6.24
C HIS A 199 -17.47 6.66 7.15
N THR A 200 -17.74 5.41 6.78
CA THR A 200 -17.55 4.24 7.65
C THR A 200 -16.21 3.55 7.46
N PHE A 201 -15.46 3.89 6.40
CA PHE A 201 -14.22 3.21 6.07
C PHE A 201 -13.13 3.38 7.15
N GLU A 202 -12.44 2.31 7.53
CA GLU A 202 -11.33 2.37 8.48
C GLU A 202 -10.11 1.63 7.91
N PRO A 203 -8.88 1.97 8.36
CA PRO A 203 -7.70 1.23 7.95
C PRO A 203 -7.79 -0.24 8.34
N THR A 204 -7.19 -1.10 7.52
CA THR A 204 -7.08 -2.54 7.78
C THR A 204 -5.86 -2.82 8.65
N TYR A 205 -6.10 -3.31 9.87
CA TYR A 205 -5.06 -3.74 10.80
C TYR A 205 -5.01 -5.27 10.88
N LEU A 206 -4.02 -5.88 10.23
CA LEU A 206 -3.78 -7.34 10.33
C LEU A 206 -3.13 -7.75 11.66
N ARG A 207 -2.66 -6.78 12.43
CA ARG A 207 -2.06 -6.95 13.74
C ARG A 207 -2.76 -6.01 14.71
N ILE A 208 -3.39 -6.58 15.74
CA ILE A 208 -3.92 -5.82 16.88
C ILE A 208 -2.78 -5.01 17.50
N SER A 209 -3.02 -3.73 17.78
CA SER A 209 -2.02 -2.81 18.30
C SER A 209 -1.43 -3.30 19.63
N GLU A 210 -0.23 -2.84 20.01
CA GLU A 210 0.35 -3.20 21.31
C GLU A 210 -0.53 -2.74 22.48
N ALA A 211 -1.20 -1.59 22.35
CA ALA A 211 -2.12 -1.08 23.37
C ALA A 211 -3.36 -1.96 23.53
N GLU A 212 -3.99 -2.38 22.42
CA GLU A 212 -5.13 -3.29 22.47
C GLU A 212 -4.74 -4.70 22.95
N ARG A 213 -3.54 -5.18 22.58
CA ARG A 213 -3.01 -6.44 23.11
C ARG A 213 -2.78 -6.37 24.61
N ASN A 214 -2.20 -5.28 25.10
CA ASN A 214 -1.97 -5.09 26.53
C ASN A 214 -3.29 -4.96 27.28
N TRP A 215 -4.30 -4.31 26.69
CA TRP A 215 -5.65 -4.24 27.27
C TRP A 215 -6.31 -5.62 27.35
N GLN A 216 -6.24 -6.44 26.29
CA GLN A 216 -6.75 -7.81 26.28
C GLN A 216 -6.02 -8.71 27.30
N ASN A 217 -4.70 -8.60 27.39
CA ASN A 217 -3.91 -9.36 28.36
C ASN A 217 -4.17 -8.93 29.82
N ASN A 218 -4.56 -7.68 30.05
CA ASN A 218 -4.93 -7.17 31.38
C ASN A 218 -6.38 -7.51 31.77
N GLN A 219 -7.16 -8.11 30.87
CA GLN A 219 -8.51 -8.62 31.13
C GLN A 219 -8.57 -10.15 31.28
N ALA A 220 -7.45 -10.84 31.06
CA ALA A 220 -7.28 -12.29 31.26
C ALA A 220 -6.60 -12.56 32.60
#